data_AF-A0A960UUG1-F1
#
_entry.id   AF-A0A960UUG1-F1
#
_cell.length_a   1.000
_cell.length_b   1.000
_cell.length_c   1.000
_cell.angle_alpha   90.00
_cell.angle_beta   90.00
_cell.angle_gamma   90.00
#
_symmetry.space_group_name_H-M   'P 1'
#
loop_
_entity.id
_entity.type
_entity.pdbx_description
1 polymer ?
#
loop_
_entity_poly.entity_id
_entity_poly.type
_entity_poly.pdbx_seq_one_letter_code
_entity_poly.pdbx_strand_id
1 'polypeptide(L)'
;MQLSRYLPGFPELSDEEKRLSNTREEILQRLQEARERLESVELLSESSLRDSRLLAEYLEKDLLHLEERIASLPAPEKSPARSGWLAKIAGRFRSENPGSLQHLQKFQKEEDGSRNLAGALREASGRLDYLEQQWKEREPGYLTSRDQYTKRVKRITWITLAVLFLALFGTYRAYRSQPEQKFYRKHLQPLKSVLDPATFKKLESLAHASREDFLRVEDLLKIRVGLESFQNAKGRYPGSTGQKFSSDGQKGPDWIPEIRTVVPVALPVDRRNSEKAGDQYLYISNGTEYKLLAQNPHDCSAVQKWMPELVDPVRGCEAIGYWTEGAGDF
;
A
#
# COMPACT_ATOMS: atom_id res chain seq x y z
N MET A 1 -13.97 -19.37 -18.18
CA MET A 1 -13.12 -19.87 -19.29
C MET A 1 -13.77 -19.80 -20.68
N GLN A 2 -15.07 -19.49 -20.82
CA GLN A 2 -15.75 -19.50 -22.13
C GLN A 2 -15.36 -18.32 -23.04
N LEU A 3 -15.00 -17.17 -22.47
CA LEU A 3 -14.67 -15.96 -23.23
C LEU A 3 -13.46 -16.12 -24.15
N SER A 4 -12.50 -17.01 -23.85
CA SER A 4 -11.32 -17.19 -24.69
C SER A 4 -11.63 -17.82 -26.05
N ARG A 5 -12.76 -18.51 -26.20
CA ARG A 5 -13.20 -19.11 -27.47
C ARG A 5 -13.59 -18.05 -28.52
N TYR A 6 -13.94 -16.84 -28.07
CA TYR A 6 -14.28 -15.72 -28.95
C TYR A 6 -13.06 -14.86 -29.34
N LEU A 7 -11.87 -15.21 -28.85
CA LEU A 7 -10.66 -14.48 -29.23
C LEU A 7 -10.26 -14.81 -30.68
N PRO A 8 -9.83 -13.82 -31.46
CA PRO A 8 -9.41 -14.05 -32.84
C PRO A 8 -8.21 -15.01 -32.89
N GLY A 9 -8.28 -15.99 -33.79
CA GLY A 9 -7.23 -16.99 -33.98
C GLY A 9 -7.17 -18.06 -32.87
N PHE A 10 -8.26 -18.28 -32.13
CA PHE A 10 -8.35 -19.39 -31.20
C PHE A 10 -8.29 -20.74 -31.96
N PRO A 11 -7.32 -21.61 -31.67
CA PRO A 11 -7.14 -22.83 -32.45
C PRO A 11 -8.25 -23.85 -32.16
N GLU A 12 -8.74 -24.51 -33.21
CA GLU A 12 -9.52 -25.73 -33.07
C GLU A 12 -8.59 -26.90 -32.75
N LEU A 13 -8.99 -27.74 -31.78
CA LEU A 13 -8.20 -28.89 -31.38
C LEU A 13 -8.38 -30.02 -32.39
N SER A 14 -7.27 -30.57 -32.85
CA SER A 14 -7.26 -31.86 -33.55
C SER A 14 -7.77 -32.98 -32.65
N ASP A 15 -8.21 -34.10 -33.22
CA ASP A 15 -8.72 -35.23 -32.42
C ASP A 15 -7.65 -35.86 -31.52
N GLU A 16 -6.38 -35.81 -31.94
CA GLU A 16 -5.23 -36.20 -31.11
C GLU A 16 -5.07 -35.26 -29.91
N GLU A 17 -5.11 -33.95 -30.14
CA GLU A 17 -5.04 -32.97 -29.04
C GLU A 17 -6.23 -33.05 -28.08
N LYS A 18 -7.43 -33.38 -28.57
CA LYS A 18 -8.58 -33.65 -27.71
C LYS A 18 -8.32 -34.84 -26.79
N ARG A 19 -7.72 -35.93 -27.31
CA ARG A 19 -7.33 -37.09 -26.48
C ARG A 19 -6.30 -36.69 -25.42
N LEU A 20 -5.25 -35.95 -25.81
CA LEU A 20 -4.24 -35.44 -24.88
C LEU A 20 -4.85 -34.54 -23.79
N SER A 21 -5.77 -33.65 -24.16
CA SER A 21 -6.50 -32.80 -23.22
C SER A 21 -7.33 -33.61 -22.23
N ASN A 22 -8.08 -34.61 -22.72
CA ASN A 22 -8.89 -35.47 -21.87
C ASN A 22 -8.02 -36.29 -20.90
N THR A 23 -6.90 -36.84 -21.37
CA THR A 23 -5.96 -37.56 -20.49
C THR A 23 -5.36 -36.65 -19.43
N ARG A 24 -5.01 -35.41 -19.79
CA ARG A 24 -4.53 -34.40 -18.84
C ARG A 24 -5.58 -34.06 -17.79
N GLU A 25 -6.82 -33.79 -18.21
CA GLU A 25 -7.94 -33.50 -17.29
C GLU A 25 -8.23 -34.69 -16.37
N GLU A 26 -8.24 -35.92 -16.89
CA GLU A 26 -8.42 -37.14 -16.11
C GLU A 26 -7.36 -37.28 -15.00
N ILE A 27 -6.08 -37.08 -15.31
CA ILE A 27 -4.99 -37.22 -14.33
C ILE A 27 -5.06 -36.13 -13.28
N LEU A 28 -5.32 -34.88 -13.70
CA LEU A 28 -5.47 -33.76 -12.77
C LEU A 28 -6.65 -33.98 -11.82
N GLN A 29 -7.78 -34.49 -12.33
CA GLN A 29 -8.94 -34.82 -11.52
C GLN A 29 -8.60 -35.92 -10.50
N ARG A 30 -7.95 -37.01 -10.93
CA ARG A 30 -7.55 -38.10 -10.01
C ARG A 30 -6.57 -37.64 -8.94
N LEU A 31 -5.59 -36.79 -9.29
CA LEU A 31 -4.66 -36.21 -8.32
C LEU A 31 -5.39 -35.36 -7.29
N GLN A 32 -6.37 -34.55 -7.73
CA GLN A 32 -7.20 -33.75 -6.84
C GLN A 32 -8.07 -34.63 -5.93
N GLU A 33 -8.74 -35.65 -6.48
CA GLU A 33 -9.55 -36.60 -5.69
C GLU A 33 -8.70 -37.34 -4.64
N ALA A 34 -7.48 -37.75 -4.99
CA ALA A 34 -6.55 -38.36 -4.03
C ALA A 34 -6.13 -37.39 -2.92
N ARG A 35 -5.95 -36.09 -3.24
CA ARG A 35 -5.64 -35.04 -2.26
C ARG A 35 -6.81 -34.83 -1.29
N GLU A 36 -8.02 -34.67 -1.82
CA GLU A 36 -9.25 -34.49 -1.02
C GLU A 36 -9.51 -35.72 -0.13
N ARG A 37 -9.24 -36.93 -0.63
CA ARG A 37 -9.33 -38.17 0.17
C ARG A 37 -8.29 -38.21 1.28
N LEU A 38 -7.03 -37.83 1.01
CA LEU A 38 -5.98 -37.74 2.02
C LEU A 38 -6.39 -36.78 3.15
N GLU A 39 -6.87 -35.59 2.81
CA GLU A 39 -7.37 -34.60 3.78
C GLU A 39 -8.57 -35.14 4.57
N SER A 40 -9.46 -35.88 3.91
CA SER A 40 -10.62 -36.52 4.57
C SER A 40 -10.19 -37.62 5.56
N VAL A 41 -9.18 -38.42 5.24
CA VAL A 41 -8.63 -39.44 6.17
C VAL A 41 -8.02 -38.76 7.39
N GLU A 42 -7.29 -37.66 7.19
CA GLU A 42 -6.68 -36.89 8.27
C GLU A 42 -7.75 -36.33 9.22
N LEU A 43 -8.81 -35.69 8.69
CA LEU A 43 -9.91 -35.18 9.49
C LEU A 43 -10.69 -36.29 10.22
N LEU A 44 -10.94 -37.42 9.57
CA LEU A 44 -11.70 -38.53 10.17
C LEU A 44 -10.87 -39.35 11.16
N SER A 45 -9.54 -39.31 11.07
CA SER A 45 -8.65 -39.99 12.02
C SER A 45 -8.88 -39.56 13.47
N GLU A 46 -9.32 -38.31 13.66
CA GLU A 46 -9.61 -37.74 14.99
C GLU A 46 -10.96 -38.20 15.54
N SER A 47 -11.89 -38.65 14.69
CA SER A 47 -13.28 -38.93 15.06
C SER A 47 -13.68 -40.40 14.98
N SER A 48 -13.17 -41.16 14.01
CA SER A 48 -13.52 -42.57 13.77
C SER A 48 -12.34 -43.36 13.16
N LEU A 49 -11.78 -44.28 13.95
CA LEU A 49 -10.71 -45.18 13.47
C LEU A 49 -11.19 -46.16 12.39
N ARG A 50 -12.47 -46.53 12.42
CA ARG A 50 -13.03 -47.48 11.43
C ARG A 50 -13.18 -46.83 10.05
N ASP A 51 -13.69 -45.61 10.01
CA ASP A 51 -13.93 -44.90 8.74
C ASP A 51 -12.60 -44.42 8.13
N SER A 52 -11.65 -44.01 8.97
CA SER A 52 -10.30 -43.65 8.50
C SER A 52 -9.55 -44.85 7.90
N ARG A 53 -9.73 -46.08 8.43
CA ARG A 53 -9.18 -47.30 7.80
C ARG A 53 -9.74 -47.56 6.41
N LEU A 54 -11.06 -47.48 6.25
CA LEU A 54 -11.71 -47.72 4.96
C LEU A 54 -11.27 -46.68 3.92
N LEU A 55 -11.19 -45.40 4.30
CA LEU A 55 -10.71 -44.35 3.41
C LEU A 55 -9.22 -44.47 3.09
N ALA A 56 -8.39 -44.92 4.04
CA ALA A 56 -6.98 -45.21 3.79
C ALA A 56 -6.80 -46.35 2.76
N GLU A 57 -7.67 -47.37 2.77
CA GLU A 57 -7.66 -48.43 1.75
C GLU A 57 -8.02 -47.90 0.36
N TYR A 58 -9.04 -47.04 0.26
CA TYR A 58 -9.38 -46.39 -1.01
C TYR A 58 -8.24 -45.51 -1.51
N LEU A 59 -7.65 -44.70 -0.62
CA LEU A 59 -6.52 -43.84 -0.96
C LEU A 59 -5.32 -44.64 -1.49
N GLU A 60 -4.97 -45.78 -0.87
CA GLU A 60 -3.91 -46.66 -1.38
C GLU A 60 -4.22 -47.14 -2.80
N LYS A 61 -5.44 -47.64 -3.05
CA LYS A 61 -5.85 -48.09 -4.39
C LYS A 61 -5.80 -46.95 -5.40
N ASP A 62 -6.19 -45.74 -5.03
CA ASP A 62 -6.13 -44.58 -5.92
C ASP A 62 -4.71 -44.22 -6.30
N LEU A 63 -3.79 -44.21 -5.31
CA LEU A 63 -2.38 -43.91 -5.54
C LEU A 63 -1.73 -44.95 -6.46
N LEU A 64 -2.04 -46.24 -6.29
CA LEU A 64 -1.55 -47.31 -7.16
C LEU A 64 -2.10 -47.18 -8.60
N HIS A 65 -3.40 -46.93 -8.75
CA HIS A 65 -3.99 -46.71 -10.08
C HIS A 65 -3.44 -45.45 -10.75
N LEU A 66 -3.22 -44.36 -9.99
CA LEU A 66 -2.60 -43.13 -10.50
C LEU A 66 -1.17 -43.39 -10.98
N GLU A 67 -0.40 -44.15 -10.21
CA GLU A 67 0.95 -44.52 -10.58
C GLU A 67 0.98 -45.35 -11.87
N GLU A 68 0.18 -46.41 -11.94
CA GLU A 68 0.07 -47.25 -13.15
C GLU A 68 -0.36 -46.41 -14.35
N ARG A 69 -1.35 -45.53 -14.15
CA ARG A 69 -1.83 -44.63 -15.20
C ARG A 69 -0.73 -43.70 -15.68
N ILE A 70 -0.01 -43.02 -14.78
CA ILE A 70 1.09 -42.12 -15.13
C ILE A 70 2.25 -42.89 -15.78
N ALA A 71 2.55 -44.11 -15.33
CA ALA A 71 3.59 -44.96 -15.89
C ALA A 71 3.25 -45.43 -17.31
N SER A 72 1.97 -45.71 -17.59
CA SER A 72 1.48 -46.15 -18.91
C SER A 72 1.55 -45.08 -20.00
N LEU A 73 1.67 -43.81 -19.59
CA LEU A 73 1.79 -42.70 -20.54
C LEU A 73 3.12 -42.77 -21.30
N PRO A 74 3.14 -42.36 -22.59
CA PRO A 74 4.39 -42.24 -23.33
C PRO A 74 5.37 -41.34 -22.56
N ALA A 75 6.64 -41.77 -22.52
CA ALA A 75 7.70 -40.95 -21.98
C ALA A 75 7.77 -39.63 -22.78
N PRO A 76 7.97 -38.49 -22.13
CA PRO A 76 8.09 -37.23 -22.84
C PRO A 76 9.25 -37.36 -23.84
N GLU A 77 9.01 -37.00 -25.10
CA GLU A 77 10.11 -36.81 -26.05
C GLU A 77 11.13 -35.90 -25.37
N LYS A 78 12.39 -36.37 -25.31
CA LYS A 78 13.47 -35.79 -24.50
C LYS A 78 13.39 -34.27 -24.58
N SER A 79 12.83 -33.64 -23.54
CA SER A 79 12.77 -32.19 -23.48
C SER A 79 14.20 -31.69 -23.60
N PRO A 80 14.49 -30.68 -24.46
CA PRO A 80 15.83 -30.19 -24.65
C PRO A 80 16.42 -29.92 -23.27
N ALA A 81 17.53 -30.61 -22.96
CA ALA A 81 18.11 -30.60 -21.63
C ALA A 81 18.24 -29.14 -21.18
N ARG A 82 17.50 -28.75 -20.12
CA ARG A 82 17.58 -27.40 -19.57
C ARG A 82 18.96 -27.25 -18.93
N SER A 83 19.97 -26.93 -19.73
CA SER A 83 21.34 -26.67 -19.28
C SER A 83 21.36 -25.28 -18.64
N GLY A 84 21.18 -25.23 -17.32
CA GLY A 84 21.23 -23.99 -16.57
C GLY A 84 21.32 -24.22 -15.06
N TRP A 85 21.86 -23.23 -14.35
CA TRP A 85 22.00 -23.27 -12.89
C TRP A 85 20.67 -23.57 -12.16
N LEU A 86 19.54 -23.11 -12.70
CA LEU A 86 18.20 -23.41 -12.19
C LEU A 86 17.85 -24.91 -12.23
N ALA A 87 18.34 -25.66 -13.23
CA ALA A 87 18.09 -27.10 -13.29
C ALA A 87 18.86 -27.86 -12.20
N LYS A 88 20.08 -27.40 -11.86
CA LYS A 88 20.85 -27.95 -10.73
C LYS A 88 20.18 -27.70 -9.39
N ILE A 89 19.55 -26.53 -9.22
CA ILE A 89 18.79 -26.20 -8.00
C ILE A 89 17.52 -27.04 -7.92
N ALA A 90 16.75 -27.13 -9.02
CA ALA A 90 15.51 -27.92 -9.05
C ALA A 90 15.75 -29.41 -8.76
N GLY A 91 16.89 -29.97 -9.18
CA GLY A 91 17.26 -31.35 -8.87
C GLY A 91 17.45 -31.65 -7.38
N ARG A 92 17.76 -30.63 -6.55
CA ARG A 92 17.89 -30.80 -5.08
C ARG A 92 16.54 -30.88 -4.36
N PHE A 93 15.45 -30.51 -5.02
CA PHE A 93 14.09 -30.52 -4.48
C PHE A 93 13.24 -31.64 -5.07
N ARG A 94 13.84 -32.61 -5.79
CA ARG A 94 13.12 -33.83 -6.16
C ARG A 94 12.81 -34.62 -4.91
N SER A 95 11.54 -34.91 -4.66
CA SER A 95 11.18 -35.85 -3.62
C SER A 95 11.82 -37.19 -3.98
N GLU A 96 12.57 -37.76 -3.03
CA GLU A 96 12.96 -39.16 -3.14
C GLU A 96 11.67 -39.97 -3.26
N ASN A 97 11.67 -40.96 -4.16
CA ASN A 97 10.56 -41.88 -4.31
C ASN A 97 10.30 -42.49 -2.92
N PRO A 98 9.23 -42.10 -2.20
CA PRO A 98 8.98 -42.65 -0.88
C PRO A 98 8.76 -44.15 -1.11
N GLY A 99 9.47 -44.97 -0.32
CA GLY A 99 9.44 -46.43 -0.46
C GLY A 99 8.02 -46.99 -0.47
N SER A 100 7.91 -48.27 -0.82
CA SER A 100 6.66 -49.05 -0.82
C SER A 100 5.74 -48.69 0.35
N LEU A 101 4.43 -48.48 0.10
CA LEU A 101 3.32 -48.08 0.99
C LEU A 101 3.09 -49.00 2.21
N GLN A 102 4.17 -49.45 2.85
CA GLN A 102 4.17 -50.50 3.85
C GLN A 102 3.53 -50.02 5.16
N HIS A 103 3.62 -48.73 5.50
CA HIS A 103 2.99 -48.22 6.71
C HIS A 103 1.47 -48.12 6.55
N LEU A 104 0.96 -47.77 5.36
CA LEU A 104 -0.48 -47.86 5.06
C LEU A 104 -0.97 -49.31 5.15
N GLN A 105 -0.25 -50.25 4.55
CA GLN A 105 -0.60 -51.68 4.58
C GLN A 105 -0.54 -52.28 6.00
N LYS A 106 0.40 -51.83 6.83
CA LYS A 106 0.47 -52.23 8.24
C LYS A 106 -0.67 -51.63 9.05
N PHE A 107 -1.00 -50.35 8.84
CA PHE A 107 -2.12 -49.69 9.50
C PHE A 107 -3.47 -50.39 9.21
N GLN A 108 -3.64 -50.94 8.01
CA GLN A 108 -4.82 -51.73 7.66
C GLN A 108 -4.92 -53.05 8.44
N LYS A 109 -3.79 -53.67 8.80
CA LYS A 109 -3.76 -55.01 9.41
C LYS A 109 -3.79 -55.01 10.94
N GLU A 110 -3.35 -53.93 11.59
CA GLU A 110 -3.21 -53.87 13.06
C GLU A 110 -4.38 -53.14 13.75
N GLU A 111 -4.93 -53.76 14.80
CA GLU A 111 -6.08 -53.23 15.57
C GLU A 111 -5.74 -52.00 16.43
N ASP A 112 -4.50 -51.86 16.91
CA ASP A 112 -4.04 -50.77 17.81
C ASP A 112 -3.32 -49.62 17.06
N GLY A 113 -3.95 -49.11 15.99
CA GLY A 113 -3.26 -48.44 14.89
C GLY A 113 -3.01 -46.92 14.95
N SER A 114 -3.33 -46.18 16.02
CA SER A 114 -3.27 -44.71 15.98
C SER A 114 -1.86 -44.14 15.76
N ARG A 115 -0.83 -44.78 16.32
CA ARG A 115 0.58 -44.39 16.12
C ARG A 115 1.09 -44.68 14.71
N ASN A 116 0.50 -45.67 14.04
CA ASN A 116 0.89 -46.07 12.69
C ASN A 116 0.20 -45.21 11.62
N LEU A 117 -0.95 -44.61 11.93
CA LEU A 117 -1.70 -43.76 11.00
C LEU A 117 -0.96 -42.49 10.60
N ALA A 118 -0.34 -41.78 11.54
CA ALA A 118 0.42 -40.57 11.22
C ALA A 118 1.60 -40.86 10.28
N GLY A 119 2.27 -42.00 10.47
CA GLY A 119 3.32 -42.47 9.54
C GLY A 119 2.78 -42.82 8.16
N ALA A 120 1.66 -43.53 8.13
CA ALA A 120 0.96 -43.92 6.89
C ALA A 120 0.46 -42.71 6.09
N LEU A 121 -0.11 -41.70 6.75
CA LEU A 121 -0.54 -40.44 6.11
C LEU A 121 0.65 -39.65 5.56
N ARG A 122 1.77 -39.60 6.28
CA ARG A 122 3.00 -38.95 5.81
C ARG A 122 3.57 -39.65 4.57
N GLU A 123 3.53 -40.97 4.55
CA GLU A 123 3.95 -41.77 3.39
C GLU A 123 3.01 -41.55 2.19
N ALA A 124 1.69 -41.58 2.41
CA ALA A 124 0.68 -41.28 1.39
C ALA A 124 0.86 -39.88 0.79
N SER A 125 1.06 -38.88 1.64
CA SER A 125 1.31 -37.49 1.26
C SER A 125 2.57 -37.36 0.41
N GLY A 126 3.69 -37.93 0.88
CA GLY A 126 4.94 -37.96 0.10
C GLY A 126 4.78 -38.68 -1.24
N ARG A 127 3.99 -39.75 -1.29
CA ARG A 127 3.72 -40.50 -2.52
C ARG A 127 2.92 -39.68 -3.52
N LEU A 128 1.89 -39.00 -3.04
CA LEU A 128 1.08 -38.09 -3.86
C LEU A 128 1.94 -36.94 -4.42
N ASP A 129 2.79 -36.32 -3.60
CA ASP A 129 3.71 -35.27 -4.04
C ASP A 129 4.70 -35.78 -5.10
N TYR A 130 5.19 -37.02 -4.95
CA TYR A 130 6.03 -37.68 -5.97
C TYR A 130 5.27 -37.90 -7.29
N LEU A 131 4.03 -38.38 -7.24
CA LEU A 131 3.19 -38.58 -8.43
C LEU A 131 2.85 -37.25 -9.12
N GLU A 132 2.56 -36.21 -8.35
CA GLU A 132 2.40 -34.85 -8.88
C GLU A 132 3.68 -34.37 -9.57
N GLN A 133 4.85 -34.64 -9.00
CA GLN A 133 6.12 -34.26 -9.60
C GLN A 133 6.36 -35.03 -10.92
N GLN A 134 6.13 -36.34 -10.93
CA GLN A 134 6.20 -37.16 -12.15
C GLN A 134 5.24 -36.63 -13.22
N TRP A 135 4.02 -36.28 -12.84
CA TRP A 135 3.05 -35.68 -13.75
C TRP A 135 3.53 -34.31 -14.28
N LYS A 136 4.04 -33.42 -13.43
CA LYS A 136 4.58 -32.11 -13.84
C LYS A 136 5.73 -32.22 -14.85
N GLU A 137 6.52 -33.29 -14.78
CA GLU A 137 7.58 -33.55 -15.76
C GLU A 137 7.04 -34.00 -17.13
N ARG A 138 5.89 -34.70 -17.14
CA ARG A 138 5.24 -35.20 -18.36
C ARG A 138 4.24 -34.21 -18.96
N GLU A 139 3.60 -33.37 -18.13
CA GLU A 139 2.56 -32.41 -18.51
C GLU A 139 2.91 -31.57 -19.75
N PRO A 140 4.16 -31.09 -19.97
CA PRO A 140 4.50 -30.33 -21.17
C PRO A 140 4.18 -31.04 -22.49
N GLY A 141 4.27 -32.37 -22.54
CA GLY A 141 3.92 -33.17 -23.71
C GLY A 141 2.41 -33.30 -23.96
N TYR A 142 1.58 -32.94 -22.97
CA TYR A 142 0.13 -32.92 -23.04
C TYR A 142 -0.46 -31.52 -23.23
N LEU A 143 0.41 -30.52 -23.47
CA LEU A 143 -0.05 -29.16 -23.75
C LEU A 143 -0.54 -29.06 -25.19
N THR A 144 -1.80 -28.69 -25.34
CA THR A 144 -2.42 -28.48 -26.64
C THR A 144 -2.02 -27.14 -27.26
N SER A 145 -2.26 -26.97 -28.56
CA SER A 145 -2.18 -25.67 -29.24
C SER A 145 -2.99 -24.57 -28.51
N ARG A 146 -4.15 -24.94 -27.93
CA ARG A 146 -4.98 -24.06 -27.11
C ARG A 146 -4.27 -23.64 -25.81
N ASP A 147 -3.57 -24.53 -25.13
CA ASP A 147 -2.77 -24.19 -23.94
C ASP A 147 -1.64 -23.21 -24.30
N GLN A 148 -0.96 -23.45 -25.41
CA GLN A 148 0.09 -22.55 -25.88
C GLN A 148 -0.46 -21.17 -26.26
N TYR A 149 -1.60 -21.13 -26.96
CA TYR A 149 -2.30 -19.89 -27.30
C TYR A 149 -2.69 -19.11 -26.04
N THR A 150 -3.33 -19.76 -25.06
CA THR A 150 -3.74 -19.10 -23.81
C THR A 150 -2.54 -18.62 -22.99
N LYS A 151 -1.42 -19.36 -22.97
CA LYS A 151 -0.16 -18.91 -22.34
C LYS A 151 0.39 -17.65 -23.02
N ARG A 152 0.38 -17.59 -24.37
CA ARG A 152 0.79 -16.40 -25.13
C ARG A 152 -0.12 -15.21 -24.84
N VAL A 153 -1.44 -15.41 -24.88
CA VAL A 153 -2.42 -14.36 -24.58
C VAL A 153 -2.22 -13.83 -23.16
N LYS A 154 -2.13 -14.70 -22.15
CA LYS A 154 -1.85 -14.28 -20.76
C LYS A 154 -0.57 -13.46 -20.67
N ARG A 155 0.51 -13.88 -21.34
CA ARG A 155 1.78 -13.14 -21.36
C ARG A 155 1.61 -11.76 -21.99
N ILE A 156 0.92 -11.65 -23.13
CA ILE A 156 0.62 -10.39 -23.79
C ILE A 156 -0.22 -9.50 -22.85
N THR A 157 -1.28 -10.04 -22.24
CA THR A 157 -2.12 -9.32 -21.28
C THR A 157 -1.30 -8.77 -20.12
N TRP A 158 -0.44 -9.58 -19.50
CA TRP A 158 0.45 -9.13 -18.43
C TRP A 158 1.40 -8.01 -18.86
N ILE A 159 2.00 -8.12 -20.05
CA ILE A 159 2.86 -7.07 -20.61
C ILE A 159 2.04 -5.79 -20.83
N THR A 160 0.85 -5.88 -21.41
CA THR A 160 0.00 -4.71 -21.66
C THR A 160 -0.43 -4.03 -20.36
N LEU A 161 -0.82 -4.79 -19.33
CA LEU A 161 -1.14 -4.25 -18.01
C LEU A 161 0.07 -3.58 -17.38
N ALA A 162 1.25 -4.20 -17.45
CA ALA A 162 2.48 -3.60 -16.93
C ALA A 162 2.80 -2.26 -17.61
N VAL A 163 2.65 -2.17 -18.93
CA VAL A 163 2.86 -0.91 -19.68
C VAL A 163 1.83 0.15 -19.27
N LEU A 164 0.54 -0.23 -19.12
CA LEU A 164 -0.50 0.69 -18.63
C LEU A 164 -0.19 1.20 -17.22
N PHE A 165 0.24 0.32 -16.31
CA PHE A 165 0.63 0.72 -14.96
C PHE A 165 1.83 1.66 -14.96
N LEU A 166 2.84 1.42 -15.79
CA LEU A 166 3.99 2.31 -15.93
C LEU A 166 3.58 3.68 -16.48
N ALA A 167 2.67 3.73 -17.46
CA ALA A 167 2.13 4.97 -17.99
C ALA A 167 1.36 5.75 -16.90
N LEU A 168 0.45 5.09 -16.18
CA LEU A 168 -0.30 5.67 -15.06
C LEU A 168 0.61 6.17 -13.94
N PHE A 169 1.67 5.42 -13.63
CA PHE A 169 2.65 5.83 -12.62
C PHE A 169 3.45 7.05 -13.09
N GLY A 170 3.84 7.09 -14.37
CA GLY A 170 4.50 8.23 -14.99
C GLY A 170 3.65 9.51 -14.94
N THR A 171 2.38 9.42 -15.34
CA THR A 171 1.45 10.56 -15.29
C THR A 171 1.16 11.00 -13.86
N TYR A 172 0.99 10.06 -12.93
CA TYR A 172 0.83 10.37 -11.51
C TYR A 172 2.05 11.09 -10.92
N ARG A 173 3.27 10.66 -11.27
CA ARG A 173 4.50 11.32 -10.85
C ARG A 173 4.58 12.74 -11.41
N ALA A 174 4.22 12.94 -12.68
CA ALA A 174 4.16 14.26 -13.31
C ALA A 174 3.14 15.17 -12.60
N TYR A 175 1.92 14.68 -12.37
CA TYR A 175 0.87 15.37 -11.61
C TYR A 175 1.36 15.76 -10.21
N ARG A 176 1.92 14.81 -9.46
CA ARG A 176 2.45 15.06 -8.11
C ARG A 176 3.60 16.07 -8.11
N SER A 177 4.35 16.18 -9.21
CA SER A 177 5.46 17.13 -9.32
C SER A 177 5.04 18.57 -9.59
N GLN A 178 3.77 18.80 -9.98
CA GLN A 178 3.25 20.14 -10.26
C GLN A 178 3.42 21.08 -9.05
N PRO A 179 3.80 22.35 -9.25
CA PRO A 179 4.03 23.32 -8.18
C PRO A 179 2.84 23.47 -7.24
N GLU A 180 1.62 23.46 -7.78
CA GLU A 180 0.37 23.56 -7.01
C GLU A 180 0.18 22.38 -6.06
N GLN A 181 0.41 21.15 -6.54
CA GLN A 181 0.31 19.95 -5.72
C GLN A 181 1.41 19.88 -4.65
N LYS A 182 2.61 20.41 -4.94
CA LYS A 182 3.66 20.56 -3.92
C LYS A 182 3.26 21.58 -2.86
N PHE A 183 2.70 22.70 -3.28
CA PHE A 183 2.24 23.75 -2.38
C PHE A 183 1.10 23.28 -1.49
N TYR A 184 0.06 22.67 -2.07
CA TYR A 184 -1.07 22.10 -1.32
C TYR A 184 -0.59 21.09 -0.27
N ARG A 185 0.26 20.14 -0.64
CA ARG A 185 0.79 19.13 0.31
C ARG A 185 1.66 19.72 1.41
N LYS A 186 2.45 20.75 1.09
CA LYS A 186 3.39 21.35 2.05
C LYS A 186 2.68 22.29 3.03
N HIS A 187 1.68 23.04 2.57
CA HIS A 187 1.11 24.14 3.35
C HIS A 187 -0.37 23.95 3.71
N LEU A 188 -1.23 23.47 2.79
CA LEU A 188 -2.66 23.30 3.07
C LEU A 188 -2.94 21.97 3.79
N GLN A 189 -2.35 20.87 3.35
CA GLN A 189 -2.64 19.54 3.90
C GLN A 189 -2.43 19.42 5.43
N PRO A 190 -1.37 19.98 6.04
CA PRO A 190 -1.20 19.96 7.50
C PRO A 190 -2.27 20.76 8.26
N LEU A 191 -2.79 21.84 7.66
CA LEU A 191 -3.82 22.69 8.28
C LEU A 191 -5.19 22.01 8.29
N LYS A 192 -5.45 21.11 7.34
CA LYS A 192 -6.74 20.39 7.24
C LYS A 192 -7.12 19.60 8.50
N SER A 193 -6.13 19.09 9.23
CA SER A 193 -6.37 18.35 10.48
C SER A 193 -6.45 19.23 11.72
N VAL A 194 -6.03 20.49 11.63
CA VAL A 194 -5.91 21.40 12.79
C VAL A 194 -7.05 22.42 12.82
N LEU A 195 -7.47 22.90 11.65
CA LEU A 195 -8.49 23.94 11.52
C LEU A 195 -9.88 23.35 11.32
N ASP A 196 -10.89 24.11 11.72
CA ASP A 196 -12.27 23.75 11.40
C ASP A 196 -12.51 23.78 9.87
N PRO A 197 -13.45 22.97 9.35
CA PRO A 197 -13.68 22.86 7.91
C PRO A 197 -14.03 24.19 7.21
N ALA A 198 -14.67 25.13 7.91
CA ALA A 198 -15.07 26.40 7.33
C ALA A 198 -13.87 27.35 7.18
N THR A 199 -13.06 27.49 8.21
CA THR A 199 -11.80 28.27 8.17
C THR A 199 -10.82 27.66 7.19
N PHE A 200 -10.70 26.32 7.14
CA PHE A 200 -9.87 25.64 6.14
C PHE A 200 -10.30 25.99 4.71
N LYS A 201 -11.61 25.97 4.41
CA LYS A 201 -12.13 26.33 3.08
C LYS A 201 -11.86 27.80 2.71
N LYS A 202 -11.94 28.71 3.68
CA LYS A 202 -11.58 30.13 3.49
C LYS A 202 -10.09 30.27 3.14
N LEU A 203 -9.21 29.60 3.89
CA LEU A 203 -7.76 29.59 3.64
C LEU A 203 -7.40 28.94 2.31
N GLU A 204 -8.07 27.85 1.92
CA GLU A 204 -7.91 27.22 0.61
C GLU A 204 -8.30 28.19 -0.51
N SER A 205 -9.42 28.91 -0.35
CA SER A 205 -9.87 29.91 -1.31
C SER A 205 -8.91 31.11 -1.40
N LEU A 206 -8.37 31.55 -0.26
CA LEU A 206 -7.33 32.58 -0.21
C LEU A 206 -6.04 32.09 -0.90
N ALA A 207 -5.63 30.85 -0.67
CA ALA A 207 -4.44 30.27 -1.29
C ALA A 207 -4.53 30.20 -2.83
N HIS A 208 -5.73 29.97 -3.35
CA HIS A 208 -6.01 30.02 -4.79
C HIS A 208 -6.04 31.45 -5.35
N ALA A 209 -6.46 32.43 -4.55
CA ALA A 209 -6.53 33.83 -4.96
C ALA A 209 -5.17 34.55 -4.85
N SER A 210 -4.53 34.47 -3.69
CA SER A 210 -3.21 35.07 -3.39
C SER A 210 -2.37 34.11 -2.56
N ARG A 211 -1.40 33.47 -3.21
CA ARG A 211 -0.47 32.53 -2.58
C ARG A 211 0.40 33.22 -1.53
N GLU A 212 0.82 34.45 -1.78
CA GLU A 212 1.68 35.21 -0.86
C GLU A 212 0.95 35.54 0.44
N ASP A 213 -0.29 36.00 0.34
CA ASP A 213 -1.07 36.36 1.54
C ASP A 213 -1.49 35.14 2.32
N PHE A 214 -1.84 34.03 1.67
CA PHE A 214 -2.04 32.77 2.36
C PHE A 214 -0.81 32.36 3.18
N LEU A 215 0.40 32.47 2.62
CA LEU A 215 1.62 32.11 3.34
C LEU A 215 1.88 33.04 4.53
N ARG A 216 1.55 34.33 4.42
CA ARG A 216 1.62 35.28 5.55
C ARG A 216 0.59 34.92 6.62
N VAL A 217 -0.63 34.56 6.25
CA VAL A 217 -1.67 34.12 7.21
C VAL A 217 -1.25 32.82 7.89
N GLU A 218 -0.65 31.87 7.16
CA GLU A 218 -0.07 30.65 7.73
C GLU A 218 1.01 30.96 8.78
N ASP A 219 1.89 31.92 8.47
CA ASP A 219 2.96 32.34 9.37
C ASP A 219 2.39 33.08 10.61
N LEU A 220 1.40 33.97 10.43
CA LEU A 220 0.66 34.64 11.51
C LEU A 220 -0.03 33.64 12.44
N LEU A 221 -0.65 32.59 11.87
CA LEU A 221 -1.30 31.53 12.65
C LEU A 221 -0.28 30.78 13.53
N LYS A 222 0.91 30.47 13.01
CA LYS A 222 1.98 29.81 13.79
C LYS A 222 2.45 30.68 14.94
N ILE A 223 2.64 31.99 14.70
CA ILE A 223 3.03 32.94 15.74
C ILE A 223 1.92 33.02 16.80
N ARG A 224 0.66 33.16 16.38
CA ARG A 224 -0.51 33.19 17.26
C ARG A 224 -0.58 31.97 18.18
N VAL A 225 -0.46 30.76 17.64
CA VAL A 225 -0.45 29.52 18.43
C VAL A 225 0.68 29.54 19.47
N GLY A 226 1.86 30.05 19.09
CA GLY A 226 2.97 30.24 20.01
C GLY A 226 2.65 31.23 21.15
N LEU A 227 2.00 32.35 20.81
CA LEU A 227 1.63 33.39 21.77
C LEU A 227 0.58 32.88 22.76
N GLU A 228 -0.45 32.20 22.26
CA GLU A 228 -1.49 31.59 23.08
C GLU A 228 -0.92 30.47 23.97
N SER A 229 0.02 29.67 23.45
CA SER A 229 0.71 28.64 24.26
C SER A 229 1.56 29.28 25.37
N PHE A 230 2.23 30.39 25.09
CA PHE A 230 3.00 31.14 26.09
C PHE A 230 2.08 31.76 27.15
N GLN A 231 0.98 32.38 26.75
CA GLN A 231 -0.06 32.90 27.65
C GLN A 231 -0.59 31.80 28.58
N ASN A 232 -0.90 30.62 28.03
CA ASN A 232 -1.38 29.49 28.82
C ASN A 232 -0.34 28.99 29.84
N ALA A 233 0.96 29.05 29.51
CA ALA A 233 2.04 28.61 30.39
C ALA A 233 2.46 29.64 31.44
N LYS A 234 2.35 30.94 31.14
CA LYS A 234 2.90 32.03 31.97
C LYS A 234 1.84 32.97 32.55
N GLY A 235 0.59 32.87 32.10
CA GLY A 235 -0.51 33.75 32.49
C GLY A 235 -0.44 35.17 31.90
N ARG A 236 0.54 35.45 31.02
CA ARG A 236 0.73 36.74 30.35
C ARG A 236 1.38 36.57 28.98
N TYR A 237 1.12 37.51 28.06
CA TYR A 237 1.73 37.54 26.74
C TYR A 237 3.17 38.08 26.86
N PRO A 238 4.07 37.68 25.95
CA PRO A 238 5.46 38.14 25.97
C PRO A 238 5.53 39.65 25.65
N GLY A 239 6.50 40.37 26.24
CA GLY A 239 6.75 41.78 25.93
C GLY A 239 5.91 42.81 26.71
N SER A 240 5.60 42.55 27.99
CA SER A 240 4.63 43.25 28.84
C SER A 240 4.90 44.73 29.20
N THR A 241 5.62 45.51 28.39
CA THR A 241 5.95 46.92 28.64
C THR A 241 5.51 47.87 27.50
N GLY A 242 4.62 47.43 26.60
CA GLY A 242 4.19 48.23 25.45
C GLY A 242 5.27 48.33 24.35
N GLN A 243 6.28 47.45 24.42
CA GLN A 243 7.31 47.34 23.41
C GLN A 243 6.70 46.82 22.10
N LYS A 244 6.98 47.54 21.02
CA LYS A 244 6.70 47.08 19.66
C LYS A 244 7.85 46.18 19.24
N PHE A 245 7.53 44.93 18.98
CA PHE A 245 8.42 43.98 18.33
C PHE A 245 8.06 43.96 16.85
N SER A 246 8.68 44.84 16.10
CA SER A 246 8.91 44.63 14.66
C SER A 246 10.30 44.01 14.51
N SER A 247 10.57 43.29 13.44
CA SER A 247 11.92 42.80 13.18
C SER A 247 12.86 43.92 12.68
N ASP A 248 12.80 45.11 13.30
CA ASP A 248 13.47 46.36 12.94
C ASP A 248 14.99 46.32 13.15
N GLY A 249 15.65 45.41 12.45
CA GLY A 249 17.08 45.52 12.18
C GLY A 249 17.99 44.53 12.91
N GLN A 250 17.46 43.61 13.72
CA GLN A 250 18.17 42.36 13.94
C GLN A 250 17.37 41.22 13.32
N LYS A 251 17.76 40.85 12.09
CA LYS A 251 17.37 39.63 11.39
C LYS A 251 17.79 38.42 12.25
N GLY A 252 17.02 38.16 13.29
CA GLY A 252 17.15 37.01 14.15
C GLY A 252 15.91 36.13 14.04
N PRO A 253 16.03 34.82 14.18
CA PRO A 253 14.87 33.92 14.26
C PRO A 253 13.91 34.24 15.42
N ASP A 254 14.28 35.18 16.30
CA ASP A 254 13.78 35.32 17.68
C ASP A 254 13.36 36.76 17.98
N TRP A 255 12.66 37.38 17.04
CA TRP A 255 12.17 38.74 17.18
C TRP A 255 11.10 38.90 18.29
N ILE A 256 10.60 37.79 18.85
CA ILE A 256 9.91 37.73 20.16
C ILE A 256 10.68 36.76 21.08
N PRO A 257 11.73 37.19 21.80
CA PRO A 257 12.64 36.29 22.49
C PRO A 257 11.99 35.37 23.53
N GLU A 258 11.01 35.90 24.30
CA GLU A 258 10.35 35.17 25.39
C GLU A 258 9.62 33.91 24.91
N ILE A 259 9.08 33.92 23.68
CA ILE A 259 8.25 32.81 23.14
C ILE A 259 9.06 31.51 22.94
N ARG A 260 10.39 31.62 22.84
CA ARG A 260 11.31 30.48 22.60
C ARG A 260 11.31 29.45 23.71
N THR A 261 10.86 29.84 24.90
CA THR A 261 10.69 28.92 26.02
C THR A 261 9.58 27.88 25.78
N VAL A 262 8.65 28.15 24.85
CA VAL A 262 7.50 27.30 24.55
C VAL A 262 7.49 26.81 23.10
N VAL A 263 8.01 27.61 22.16
CA VAL A 263 8.11 27.25 20.74
C VAL A 263 9.56 26.95 20.36
N PRO A 264 9.93 25.68 20.12
CA PRO A 264 11.32 25.30 19.81
C PRO A 264 11.76 25.71 18.39
N VAL A 265 10.82 26.02 17.51
CA VAL A 265 11.09 26.41 16.12
C VAL A 265 11.29 27.93 16.05
N ALA A 266 12.18 28.38 15.16
CA ALA A 266 12.35 29.80 14.85
C ALA A 266 11.02 30.43 14.43
N LEU A 267 10.76 31.67 14.86
CA LEU A 267 9.59 32.39 14.40
C LEU A 267 9.73 32.67 12.90
N PRO A 268 8.64 32.58 12.14
CA PRO A 268 8.66 32.97 10.75
C PRO A 268 8.95 34.48 10.64
N VAL A 269 9.62 34.84 9.55
CA VAL A 269 9.91 36.22 9.13
C VAL A 269 9.16 36.46 7.83
N ASP A 270 8.76 37.70 7.53
CA ASP A 270 8.01 37.98 6.30
C ASP A 270 8.83 37.54 5.08
N ARG A 271 8.15 36.83 4.17
CA ARG A 271 8.77 36.14 3.04
C ARG A 271 9.29 37.07 1.95
N ARG A 272 8.96 38.37 2.01
CA ARG A 272 9.60 39.41 1.19
C ARG A 272 11.09 39.54 1.49
N ASN A 273 11.54 39.07 2.66
CA ASN A 273 12.94 39.14 3.11
C ASN A 273 13.51 40.57 3.03
N SER A 274 12.65 41.56 3.25
CA SER A 274 13.02 42.98 3.24
C SER A 274 13.70 43.36 4.55
N GLU A 275 14.69 44.23 4.48
CA GLU A 275 15.30 44.85 5.69
C GLU A 275 14.47 46.01 6.21
N LYS A 276 13.44 46.43 5.47
CA LYS A 276 12.57 47.52 5.89
C LYS A 276 11.63 47.05 6.98
N ALA A 277 11.61 47.80 8.07
CA ALA A 277 10.68 47.69 9.18
C ALA A 277 9.21 47.45 8.76
N GLY A 278 8.75 48.24 7.77
CA GLY A 278 7.37 48.22 7.29
C GLY A 278 6.99 47.00 6.43
N ASP A 279 7.93 46.13 6.11
CA ASP A 279 7.68 44.90 5.34
C ASP A 279 7.64 43.65 6.22
N GLN A 280 7.71 43.82 7.55
CA GLN A 280 7.88 42.74 8.50
C GLN A 280 6.66 42.57 9.40
N TYR A 281 6.58 41.42 10.08
CA TYR A 281 5.54 41.20 11.08
C TYR A 281 5.71 42.18 12.24
N LEU A 282 4.58 42.73 12.70
CA LEU A 282 4.50 43.65 13.83
C LEU A 282 3.78 42.94 14.96
N TYR A 283 4.40 42.86 16.13
CA TYR A 283 3.80 42.39 17.36
C TYR A 283 3.88 43.49 18.42
N ILE A 284 2.78 43.70 19.13
CA ILE A 284 2.72 44.62 20.26
C ILE A 284 1.85 44.00 21.35
N SER A 285 2.26 44.12 22.61
CA SER A 285 1.51 43.64 23.76
C SER A 285 1.69 44.52 25.00
N ASN A 286 0.68 44.49 25.87
CA ASN A 286 0.74 45.05 27.23
C ASN A 286 0.82 43.95 28.31
N GLY A 287 1.02 42.67 27.92
CA GLY A 287 1.04 41.52 28.81
C GLY A 287 -0.32 40.84 29.02
N THR A 288 -1.44 41.52 28.77
CA THR A 288 -2.80 40.96 28.84
C THR A 288 -3.42 40.80 27.46
N GLU A 289 -3.20 41.78 26.60
CA GLU A 289 -3.72 41.90 25.24
C GLU A 289 -2.55 41.96 24.25
N TYR A 290 -2.78 41.57 23.00
CA TYR A 290 -1.79 41.67 21.93
C TYR A 290 -2.40 41.97 20.57
N LYS A 291 -1.58 42.55 19.70
CA LYS A 291 -1.86 42.72 18.28
C LYS A 291 -0.68 42.22 17.46
N LEU A 292 -0.95 41.36 16.49
CA LEU A 292 0.01 40.75 15.58
C LEU A 292 -0.43 41.02 14.15
N LEU A 293 0.37 41.74 13.38
CA LEU A 293 0.04 42.16 12.02
C LEU A 293 1.12 41.75 11.01
N ALA A 294 0.69 41.46 9.79
CA ALA A 294 1.49 41.52 8.58
C ALA A 294 1.09 42.78 7.80
N GLN A 295 2.07 43.64 7.51
CA GLN A 295 1.85 44.90 6.82
C GLN A 295 1.81 44.72 5.31
N ASN A 296 1.01 45.52 4.61
CA ASN A 296 0.93 45.60 3.15
C ASN A 296 0.66 44.22 2.49
N PRO A 297 -0.55 43.63 2.65
CA PRO A 297 -0.93 42.42 1.94
C PRO A 297 -0.78 42.59 0.42
N HIS A 298 -0.42 41.53 -0.28
CA HIS A 298 -0.20 41.52 -1.73
C HIS A 298 -1.50 41.78 -2.50
N ASP A 299 -2.59 41.13 -2.07
CA ASP A 299 -3.94 41.27 -2.60
C ASP A 299 -4.93 41.42 -1.44
N CYS A 300 -5.11 42.64 -0.96
CA CYS A 300 -6.10 42.91 0.09
C CYS A 300 -7.52 42.52 -0.34
N SER A 301 -7.86 42.63 -1.63
CA SER A 301 -9.21 42.31 -2.10
C SER A 301 -9.53 40.82 -1.89
N ALA A 302 -8.54 39.95 -2.11
CA ALA A 302 -8.65 38.53 -1.79
C ALA A 302 -8.82 38.29 -0.29
N VAL A 303 -8.06 39.00 0.56
CA VAL A 303 -8.18 38.86 2.02
C VAL A 303 -9.55 39.35 2.51
N GLN A 304 -10.02 40.52 2.10
CA GLN A 304 -11.35 41.03 2.44
C GLN A 304 -12.46 40.07 2.01
N LYS A 305 -12.32 39.44 0.84
CA LYS A 305 -13.34 38.51 0.34
C LYS A 305 -13.39 37.21 1.14
N TRP A 306 -12.24 36.62 1.44
CA TRP A 306 -12.16 35.26 1.98
C TRP A 306 -11.96 35.22 3.50
N MET A 307 -11.29 36.21 4.07
CA MET A 307 -10.96 36.32 5.49
C MET A 307 -11.06 37.78 5.97
N PRO A 308 -12.23 38.43 5.85
CA PRO A 308 -12.43 39.82 6.29
C PRO A 308 -12.10 40.03 7.77
N GLU A 309 -12.25 38.99 8.59
CA GLU A 309 -11.92 39.02 10.02
C GLU A 309 -10.44 39.29 10.32
N LEU A 310 -9.54 39.11 9.34
CA LEU A 310 -8.12 39.40 9.50
C LEU A 310 -7.74 40.83 9.16
N VAL A 311 -8.63 41.62 8.56
CA VAL A 311 -8.33 42.99 8.13
C VAL A 311 -8.29 43.90 9.36
N ASP A 312 -7.16 44.60 9.56
CA ASP A 312 -7.00 45.48 10.72
C ASP A 312 -8.07 46.59 10.71
N PRO A 313 -8.90 46.76 11.76
CA PRO A 313 -9.96 47.76 11.75
C PRO A 313 -9.43 49.20 11.66
N VAL A 314 -8.22 49.46 12.16
CA VAL A 314 -7.60 50.79 12.16
C VAL A 314 -6.92 51.09 10.82
N ARG A 315 -6.13 50.15 10.30
CA ARG A 315 -5.32 50.34 9.08
C ARG A 315 -6.02 49.85 7.80
N GLY A 316 -7.13 49.16 7.91
CA GLY A 316 -7.85 48.56 6.78
C GLY A 316 -6.94 47.65 5.96
N CYS A 317 -6.88 47.91 4.66
CA CYS A 317 -6.08 47.13 3.71
C CYS A 317 -4.56 47.29 3.84
N GLU A 318 -4.06 48.13 4.74
CA GLU A 318 -2.63 48.28 4.96
C GLU A 318 -2.06 47.23 5.94
N ALA A 319 -2.92 46.48 6.64
CA ALA A 319 -2.46 45.42 7.53
C ALA A 319 -3.50 44.30 7.70
N ILE A 320 -3.01 43.07 7.83
CA ILE A 320 -3.83 41.89 8.16
C ILE A 320 -3.24 41.17 9.37
N GLY A 321 -4.04 40.55 10.22
CA GLY A 321 -3.50 40.01 11.46
C GLY A 321 -4.49 39.38 12.42
N TYR A 322 -3.99 39.15 13.63
CA TYR A 322 -4.76 38.68 14.78
C TYR A 322 -4.55 39.63 15.95
N TRP A 323 -5.61 39.89 16.69
CA TRP A 323 -5.56 40.69 17.92
C TRP A 323 -6.57 40.17 18.91
N THR A 324 -6.33 40.46 20.18
CA THR A 324 -7.32 40.27 21.25
C THR A 324 -8.30 41.45 21.27
N GLU A 325 -9.46 41.28 21.92
CA GLU A 325 -10.57 42.24 21.86
C GLU A 325 -10.17 43.66 22.29
N GLY A 326 -9.32 43.80 23.32
CA GLY A 326 -8.83 45.08 23.82
C GLY A 326 -7.63 45.66 23.05
N ALA A 327 -7.08 44.94 22.08
CA ALA A 327 -5.93 45.36 21.28
C ALA A 327 -6.27 45.87 19.89
N GLY A 328 -7.55 45.95 19.52
CA GLY A 328 -7.99 46.43 18.20
C GLY A 328 -7.43 47.79 17.81
N ASP A 329 -7.25 48.69 18.78
CA ASP A 329 -6.77 50.06 18.57
C ASP A 329 -5.25 50.25 18.72
N PHE A 330 -4.48 49.17 18.92
CA PHE A 330 -3.02 49.23 19.04
C PHE A 330 -2.30 49.62 17.72
#